data_AF-A0A7Y4NE17-F1
#
_entry.id   AF-A0A7Y4NE17-F1
#
_cell.length_a   1.000
_cell.length_b   1.000
_cell.length_c   1.000
_cell.angle_alpha   90.00
_cell.angle_beta   90.00
_cell.angle_gamma   90.00
#
_symmetry.space_group_name_H-M   'P 1'
#
loop_
_entity.id
_entity.type
_entity.pdbx_description
1 polymer ?
#
loop_
_entity_poly.entity_id
_entity_poly.type
_entity_poly.pdbx_seq_one_letter_code
_entity_poly.pdbx_strand_id
1 'polypeptide(L)'
;MNLTRLSVVGLGVAFLVAGCGGRRSNSKVDFSQMGPSINSKRYANLEKIAARDLKCDVELTPQYLGENRYQMIGCNTEGIYELRCIMGQCAWIPDVRLRAEFDLGCAKSELQTSKLDRVTEGVAGCGKRATYRLLGARYGYSWVLNSVVAQDEAPAPAPADEVPVQTTL
;
A
#
# COMPACT_ATOMS: atom_id res chain seq x y z
N MET A 1 -16.48 34.47 64.36
CA MET A 1 -15.10 34.16 63.93
C MET A 1 -14.95 32.66 63.84
N ASN A 2 -14.16 32.21 62.85
CA ASN A 2 -13.77 30.84 62.51
C ASN A 2 -14.52 30.16 61.34
N LEU A 3 -13.85 30.31 60.20
CA LEU A 3 -13.94 29.63 58.91
C LEU A 3 -13.69 28.12 58.99
N THR A 4 -13.85 27.46 57.83
CA THR A 4 -13.28 26.18 57.32
C THR A 4 -14.21 24.98 57.38
N ARG A 5 -14.40 24.16 56.33
CA ARG A 5 -13.75 24.03 55.01
C ARG A 5 -14.70 23.24 54.08
N LEU A 6 -14.85 23.69 52.83
CA LEU A 6 -15.50 22.95 51.74
C LEU A 6 -14.53 21.87 51.21
N SER A 7 -14.94 20.60 51.29
CA SER A 7 -14.24 19.50 50.61
C SER A 7 -14.86 19.30 49.22
N VAL A 8 -14.19 19.80 48.18
CA VAL A 8 -14.45 19.47 46.78
C VAL A 8 -13.69 18.18 46.47
N VAL A 9 -14.41 17.06 46.37
CA VAL A 9 -13.86 15.82 45.84
C VAL A 9 -13.95 15.89 44.32
N GLY A 10 -12.89 16.40 43.69
CA GLY A 10 -12.69 16.32 42.25
C GLY A 10 -12.16 14.94 41.88
N LEU A 11 -13.03 14.07 41.36
CA LEU A 11 -12.63 12.83 40.70
C LEU A 11 -12.01 13.17 39.34
N GLY A 12 -10.69 13.33 39.32
CA GLY A 12 -9.91 13.43 38.10
C GLY A 12 -9.81 12.05 37.44
N VAL A 13 -10.59 11.83 36.39
CA VAL A 13 -10.40 10.68 35.48
C VAL A 13 -9.17 10.98 34.63
N ALA A 14 -8.03 10.44 35.05
CA ALA A 14 -6.82 10.45 34.24
C ALA A 14 -7.01 9.48 33.06
N PHE A 15 -7.36 10.02 31.90
CA PHE A 15 -7.22 9.31 30.62
C PHE A 15 -5.71 9.12 30.36
N LEU A 16 -5.20 7.95 30.75
CA LEU A 16 -3.92 7.45 30.24
C LEU A 16 -4.10 7.14 28.75
N VAL A 17 -3.87 8.14 27.90
CA VAL A 17 -3.58 7.92 26.49
C VAL A 17 -2.23 7.21 26.47
N ALA A 18 -2.25 5.88 26.52
CA ALA A 18 -1.11 5.03 26.23
C ALA A 18 -0.75 5.26 24.76
N GLY A 19 0.09 6.26 24.50
CA GLY A 19 0.73 6.42 23.22
C GLY A 19 1.58 5.18 22.96
N CYS A 20 1.18 4.37 21.99
CA CYS A 20 1.95 3.24 21.46
C CYS A 20 3.25 3.74 20.79
N GLY A 21 4.20 4.19 21.62
CA GLY A 21 5.55 4.56 21.22
C GLY A 21 6.54 3.40 21.36
N GLY A 22 6.09 2.17 21.07
CA GLY A 22 6.95 0.99 21.10
C GLY A 22 8.09 1.14 20.10
N ARG A 23 9.33 1.30 20.59
CA ARG A 23 10.53 1.23 19.74
C ARG A 23 10.63 -0.17 19.15
N ARG A 24 10.30 -0.33 17.87
CA ARG A 24 10.54 -1.57 17.13
C ARG A 24 12.05 -1.81 17.04
N SER A 25 12.50 -2.97 17.53
CA SER A 25 13.92 -3.32 17.55
C SER A 25 14.29 -4.04 16.26
N ASN A 26 15.01 -3.35 15.38
CA ASN A 26 15.49 -3.90 14.10
C ASN A 26 16.67 -4.88 14.24
N SER A 27 16.96 -5.35 15.45
CA SER A 27 18.13 -6.18 15.77
C SER A 27 18.07 -7.59 15.21
N LYS A 28 16.93 -8.01 14.64
CA LYS A 28 16.70 -9.37 14.11
C LYS A 28 16.80 -9.47 12.59
N VAL A 29 17.00 -8.35 11.90
CA VAL A 29 16.97 -8.33 10.43
C VAL A 29 18.35 -8.62 9.86
N ASP A 30 18.45 -9.71 9.10
CA ASP A 30 19.66 -10.07 8.38
C ASP A 30 19.75 -9.29 7.07
N PHE A 31 20.53 -8.21 7.07
CA PHE A 31 20.73 -7.35 5.90
C PHE A 31 21.50 -8.03 4.76
N SER A 32 22.19 -9.15 5.01
CA SER A 32 22.91 -9.87 3.94
C SER A 32 21.96 -10.42 2.86
N GLN A 33 20.71 -10.68 3.24
CA GLN A 33 19.67 -11.22 2.36
C GLN A 33 18.80 -10.12 1.72
N MET A 34 19.02 -8.86 2.08
CA MET A 34 18.16 -7.74 1.67
C MET A 34 18.69 -6.98 0.44
N GLY A 35 19.72 -7.49 -0.23
CA GLY A 35 20.30 -6.87 -1.42
C GLY A 35 21.25 -5.69 -1.11
N PRO A 36 22.04 -5.25 -2.12
CA PRO A 36 23.18 -4.35 -1.90
C PRO A 36 22.79 -2.91 -1.56
N SER A 37 21.56 -2.51 -1.85
CA SER A 37 21.10 -1.12 -1.68
C SER A 37 20.46 -0.86 -0.31
N ILE A 38 20.28 -1.87 0.53
CA ILE A 38 19.66 -1.71 1.83
C ILE A 38 20.70 -1.38 2.90
N ASN A 39 20.29 -0.61 3.91
CA ASN A 39 21.04 -0.46 5.16
C ASN A 39 20.06 -0.23 6.31
N SER A 40 20.55 -0.23 7.55
CA SER A 40 19.72 -0.08 8.75
C SER A 40 18.83 1.18 8.73
N LYS A 41 19.36 2.31 8.24
CA LYS A 41 18.59 3.57 8.13
C LYS A 41 17.48 3.48 7.09
N ARG A 42 17.78 2.92 5.90
CA ARG A 42 16.80 2.75 4.81
C ARG A 42 15.72 1.77 5.20
N TYR A 43 16.10 0.68 5.87
CA TYR A 43 15.17 -0.31 6.40
C TYR A 43 14.25 0.27 7.47
N ALA A 44 14.78 0.99 8.46
CA ALA A 44 13.96 1.63 9.48
C ALA A 44 12.98 2.67 8.89
N ASN A 45 13.31 3.26 7.74
CA ASN A 45 12.38 4.13 7.01
C ASN A 45 11.29 3.32 6.28
N LEU A 46 11.67 2.23 5.59
CA LEU A 46 10.74 1.31 4.95
C LEU A 46 9.73 0.75 5.95
N GLU A 47 10.21 0.27 7.09
CA GLU A 47 9.38 -0.31 8.13
C GLU A 47 8.32 0.68 8.63
N LYS A 48 8.70 1.96 8.85
CA LYS A 48 7.76 3.01 9.26
C LYS A 48 6.72 3.32 8.20
N ILE A 49 7.13 3.37 6.93
CA ILE A 49 6.22 3.59 5.81
C ILE A 49 5.25 2.42 5.72
N ALA A 50 5.77 1.20 5.67
CA ALA A 50 4.99 -0.01 5.54
C ALA A 50 4.04 -0.22 6.72
N ALA A 51 4.47 0.05 7.96
CA ALA A 51 3.61 -0.04 9.14
C ALA A 51 2.36 0.84 9.02
N ARG A 52 2.53 2.09 8.57
CA ARG A 52 1.43 3.03 8.38
C ARG A 52 0.54 2.60 7.21
N ASP A 53 1.15 2.29 6.08
CA ASP A 53 0.44 1.96 4.85
C ASP A 53 -0.37 0.66 4.98
N LEU A 54 0.19 -0.33 5.67
CA LEU A 54 -0.43 -1.63 5.95
C LEU A 54 -1.30 -1.63 7.22
N LYS A 55 -1.36 -0.50 7.94
CA LYS A 55 -2.07 -0.36 9.23
C LYS A 55 -1.69 -1.48 10.21
N CYS A 56 -0.40 -1.78 10.27
CA CYS A 56 0.13 -2.91 11.02
C CYS A 56 1.06 -2.44 12.14
N ASP A 57 0.63 -2.64 13.39
CA ASP A 57 1.34 -2.20 14.59
C ASP A 57 2.43 -3.18 15.06
N VAL A 58 2.40 -4.43 14.57
CA VAL A 58 3.44 -5.44 14.85
C VAL A 58 4.63 -5.32 13.89
N GLU A 59 5.71 -6.03 14.21
CA GLU A 59 6.90 -6.13 13.37
C GLU A 59 6.56 -6.79 12.03
N LEU A 60 6.99 -6.15 10.93
CA LEU A 60 6.77 -6.64 9.57
C LEU A 60 7.95 -7.50 9.14
N THR A 61 7.68 -8.60 8.44
CA THR A 61 8.70 -9.47 7.86
C THR A 61 9.05 -8.98 6.45
N PRO A 62 10.31 -8.60 6.19
CA PRO A 62 10.73 -8.21 4.85
C PRO A 62 11.11 -9.42 3.99
N GLN A 63 10.82 -9.35 2.70
CA GLN A 63 11.32 -10.26 1.68
C GLN A 63 11.88 -9.46 0.50
N TYR A 64 13.13 -9.72 0.12
CA TYR A 64 13.74 -9.08 -1.03
C TYR A 64 13.30 -9.77 -2.32
N LEU A 65 12.78 -9.00 -3.27
CA LEU A 65 12.26 -9.51 -4.55
C LEU A 65 13.22 -9.30 -5.72
N GLY A 66 14.42 -8.74 -5.47
CA GLY A 66 15.33 -8.31 -6.52
C GLY A 66 15.08 -6.87 -6.97
N GLU A 67 16.02 -6.30 -7.74
CA GLU A 67 15.88 -4.98 -8.37
C GLU A 67 15.47 -3.84 -7.42
N ASN A 68 15.96 -3.86 -6.18
CA ASN A 68 15.58 -2.88 -5.15
C ASN A 68 14.08 -2.92 -4.76
N ARG A 69 13.39 -4.04 -5.00
CA ARG A 69 12.01 -4.26 -4.56
C ARG A 69 11.96 -5.12 -3.31
N TYR A 70 11.08 -4.75 -2.40
CA TYR A 70 10.94 -5.36 -1.08
C TYR A 70 9.47 -5.57 -0.80
N GLN A 71 9.10 -6.80 -0.47
CA GLN A 71 7.79 -7.10 0.06
C GLN A 71 7.84 -7.00 1.58
N MET A 72 6.89 -6.29 2.17
CA MET A 72 6.69 -6.21 3.61
C MET A 72 5.42 -6.97 3.96
N ILE A 73 5.51 -7.95 4.86
CA ILE A 73 4.42 -8.88 5.19
C ILE A 73 4.12 -8.82 6.68
N GLY A 74 2.86 -8.70 7.05
CA GLY A 74 2.40 -8.79 8.44
C GLY A 74 0.94 -8.37 8.57
N CYS A 75 0.32 -8.65 9.72
CA CYS A 75 -1.10 -8.36 9.96
C CYS A 75 -2.06 -8.88 8.86
N ASN A 76 -1.79 -10.07 8.31
CA ASN A 76 -2.55 -10.66 7.19
C ASN A 76 -2.61 -9.78 5.94
N THR A 77 -1.60 -8.95 5.73
CA THR A 77 -1.49 -8.08 4.57
C THR A 77 -0.05 -7.95 4.10
N GLU A 78 0.12 -7.52 2.87
CA GLU A 78 1.43 -7.34 2.25
C GLU A 78 1.49 -6.09 1.38
N GLY A 79 2.68 -5.51 1.25
CA GLY A 79 2.91 -4.38 0.35
C GLY A 79 4.27 -4.49 -0.31
N ILE A 80 4.35 -4.12 -1.59
CA ILE A 80 5.60 -4.09 -2.34
C ILE A 80 6.12 -2.66 -2.45
N TYR A 81 7.36 -2.44 -2.07
CA TYR A 81 8.04 -1.15 -2.06
C TYR A 81 9.29 -1.19 -2.92
N GLU A 82 9.52 -0.15 -3.72
CA GLU A 82 10.74 -0.01 -4.54
C GLU A 82 11.63 1.09 -3.96
N LEU A 83 12.91 0.79 -3.72
CA LEU A 83 13.89 1.81 -3.36
C LEU A 83 14.47 2.43 -4.64
N ARG A 84 14.23 3.73 -4.83
CA ARG A 84 14.78 4.48 -5.96
C ARG A 84 15.76 5.54 -5.47
N CYS A 85 16.95 5.57 -6.05
CA CYS A 85 18.01 6.51 -5.72
C CYS A 85 18.33 7.42 -6.91
N ILE A 86 18.33 8.73 -6.70
CA ILE A 86 18.72 9.75 -7.69
C ILE A 86 19.76 10.65 -7.04
N MET A 87 20.95 10.76 -7.64
CA MET A 87 22.06 11.60 -7.15
C MET A 87 22.36 11.39 -5.65
N GLY A 88 22.38 10.13 -5.20
CA GLY A 88 22.66 9.78 -3.80
C GLY A 88 21.48 9.95 -2.82
N GLN A 89 20.38 10.58 -3.24
CA GLN A 89 19.15 10.65 -2.46
C GLN A 89 18.25 9.46 -2.81
N CYS A 90 17.86 8.68 -1.80
CA CYS A 90 16.99 7.53 -2.00
C CYS A 90 15.63 7.76 -1.34
N ALA A 91 14.58 7.37 -2.04
CA ALA A 91 13.21 7.40 -1.54
C ALA A 91 12.50 6.09 -1.88
N TRP A 92 11.56 5.72 -1.02
CA TRP A 92 10.70 4.57 -1.21
C TRP A 92 9.51 4.95 -2.09
N ILE A 93 9.25 4.13 -3.09
CA ILE A 93 8.03 4.16 -3.89
C ILE A 93 7.04 3.21 -3.21
N PRO A 94 5.86 3.69 -2.80
CA PRO A 94 4.85 2.85 -2.16
C PRO A 94 4.19 1.90 -3.17
N ASP A 95 3.53 0.85 -2.66
CA ASP A 95 2.73 -0.07 -3.47
C ASP A 95 1.59 0.69 -4.16
N VAL A 96 1.48 0.59 -5.48
CA VAL A 96 0.40 1.24 -6.25
C VAL A 96 -0.98 0.74 -5.84
N ARG A 97 -1.08 -0.51 -5.36
CA ARG A 97 -2.37 -1.12 -4.96
C ARG A 97 -3.01 -0.38 -3.78
N LEU A 98 -2.22 0.30 -2.94
CA LEU A 98 -2.76 1.13 -1.84
C LEU A 98 -3.58 2.31 -2.36
N ARG A 99 -3.11 2.94 -3.44
CA ARG A 99 -3.86 4.02 -4.10
C ARG A 99 -5.05 3.47 -4.87
N ALA A 100 -4.83 2.36 -5.57
CA ALA A 100 -5.86 1.74 -6.40
C ALA A 100 -7.01 1.13 -5.59
N GLU A 101 -6.78 0.65 -4.38
CA GLU A 101 -7.84 0.19 -3.47
C GLU A 101 -8.89 1.28 -3.24
N PHE A 102 -8.45 2.53 -3.04
CA PHE A 102 -9.33 3.67 -2.90
C PHE A 102 -10.01 4.06 -4.22
N ASP A 103 -9.25 4.23 -5.30
CA ASP A 103 -9.78 4.73 -6.58
C ASP A 103 -10.70 3.70 -7.28
N LEU A 104 -10.41 2.40 -7.16
CA LEU A 104 -11.21 1.30 -7.75
C LEU A 104 -12.34 0.83 -6.80
N GLY A 105 -12.19 1.06 -5.49
CA GLY A 105 -13.15 0.63 -4.47
C GLY A 105 -13.12 -0.87 -4.23
N CYS A 106 -11.94 -1.48 -4.22
CA CYS A 106 -11.74 -2.93 -4.17
C CYS A 106 -10.63 -3.31 -3.19
N ALA A 107 -10.76 -4.47 -2.56
CA ALA A 107 -9.76 -4.92 -1.60
C ALA A 107 -8.39 -5.06 -2.27
N LYS A 108 -7.33 -4.58 -1.62
CA LYS A 108 -5.96 -4.66 -2.15
C LYS A 108 -5.55 -6.07 -2.61
N SER A 109 -6.03 -7.12 -1.95
CA SER A 109 -5.77 -8.53 -2.28
C SER A 109 -6.37 -8.97 -3.62
N GLU A 110 -7.37 -8.26 -4.12
CA GLU A 110 -8.00 -8.54 -5.42
C GLU A 110 -7.33 -7.77 -6.56
N LEU A 111 -6.36 -6.90 -6.24
CA LEU A 111 -5.69 -6.04 -7.21
C LEU A 111 -4.39 -6.68 -7.69
N GLN A 112 -4.24 -6.74 -9.00
CA GLN A 112 -3.05 -7.16 -9.71
C GLN A 112 -2.42 -5.97 -10.42
N THR A 113 -1.09 -5.92 -10.40
CA THR A 113 -0.31 -4.82 -10.99
C THR A 113 0.46 -5.31 -12.21
N SER A 114 0.49 -4.53 -13.27
CA SER A 114 1.36 -4.74 -14.43
C SER A 114 2.21 -3.51 -14.70
N LYS A 115 3.51 -3.69 -14.94
CA LYS A 115 4.38 -2.59 -15.37
C LYS A 115 4.09 -2.29 -16.84
N LEU A 116 3.70 -1.05 -17.14
CA LEU A 116 3.47 -0.60 -18.52
C LEU A 116 4.71 0.12 -19.06
N ASP A 117 5.34 0.95 -18.23
CA ASP A 117 6.62 1.59 -18.50
C ASP A 117 7.39 1.86 -17.19
N ARG A 118 8.43 2.70 -17.24
CA ARG A 118 9.29 3.03 -16.09
C ARG A 118 8.57 3.79 -14.96
N VAL A 119 7.54 4.55 -15.30
CA VAL A 119 6.80 5.43 -14.39
C VAL A 119 5.29 5.19 -14.43
N THR A 120 4.81 4.23 -15.21
CA THR A 120 3.39 3.90 -15.33
C THR A 120 3.13 2.44 -14.99
N GLU A 121 2.18 2.22 -14.09
CA GLU A 121 1.68 0.89 -13.73
C GLU A 121 0.19 0.78 -14.03
N GLY A 122 -0.21 -0.34 -14.62
CA GLY A 122 -1.61 -0.74 -14.73
C GLY A 122 -2.01 -1.50 -13.46
N VAL A 123 -3.22 -1.24 -12.97
CA VAL A 123 -3.84 -2.02 -11.90
C VAL A 123 -5.20 -2.49 -12.35
N ALA A 124 -5.45 -3.79 -12.19
CA ALA A 124 -6.72 -4.43 -12.50
C ALA A 124 -7.15 -5.36 -11.36
N GLY A 125 -8.45 -5.48 -11.15
CA GLY A 125 -9.06 -6.31 -10.13
C GLY A 125 -10.56 -6.01 -10.05
N CYS A 126 -11.37 -6.85 -9.40
CA CYS A 126 -12.80 -6.60 -9.17
C CYS A 126 -13.63 -6.14 -10.41
N GLY A 127 -13.24 -6.55 -11.62
CA GLY A 127 -13.88 -6.12 -12.88
C GLY A 127 -13.63 -4.65 -13.24
N LYS A 128 -12.60 -4.03 -12.68
CA LYS A 128 -12.17 -2.65 -12.95
C LYS A 128 -10.68 -2.60 -13.24
N ARG A 129 -10.29 -1.59 -14.00
CA ARG A 129 -8.88 -1.31 -14.28
C ARG A 129 -8.61 0.18 -14.42
N ALA A 130 -7.39 0.58 -14.06
CA ALA A 130 -6.89 1.92 -14.28
C ALA A 130 -5.36 1.91 -14.45
N THR A 131 -4.83 3.02 -14.93
CA THR A 131 -3.38 3.26 -15.00
C THR A 131 -2.99 4.33 -14.00
N TYR A 132 -1.79 4.20 -13.43
CA TYR A 132 -1.24 5.10 -12.44
C TYR A 132 0.13 5.56 -12.89
N ARG A 133 0.38 6.85 -12.74
CA ARG A 133 1.68 7.46 -13.04
C ARG A 133 2.39 7.82 -11.74
N LEU A 134 3.64 7.43 -11.65
CA LEU A 134 4.54 7.76 -10.57
C LEU A 134 5.03 9.19 -10.74
N LEU A 135 4.66 10.05 -9.79
CA LEU A 135 5.20 11.40 -9.68
C LEU A 135 6.27 11.44 -8.60
N GLY A 136 7.43 12.01 -8.95
CA GLY A 136 8.47 12.35 -7.99
C GLY A 136 8.29 13.78 -7.50
N ALA A 137 8.32 13.97 -6.18
CA ALA A 137 8.40 15.25 -5.52
C ALA A 137 9.74 15.38 -4.78
N ARG A 138 10.06 16.59 -4.32
CA ARG A 138 11.31 16.88 -3.58
C ARG A 138 11.53 15.97 -2.36
N TYR A 139 10.46 15.41 -1.79
CA TYR A 139 10.49 14.61 -0.56
C TYR A 139 9.96 13.19 -0.70
N GLY A 140 9.68 12.71 -1.93
CA GLY A 140 9.20 11.33 -2.09
C GLY A 140 8.49 11.07 -3.41
N TYR A 141 7.90 9.89 -3.52
CA TYR A 141 7.12 9.47 -4.67
C TYR A 141 5.66 9.24 -4.29
N SER A 142 4.78 9.46 -5.26
CA SER A 142 3.34 9.21 -5.11
C SER A 142 2.75 8.73 -6.43
N TRP A 143 1.80 7.80 -6.34
CA TRP A 143 1.00 7.36 -7.47
C TRP A 143 -0.19 8.28 -7.68
N VAL A 144 -0.40 8.70 -8.92
CA VAL A 144 -1.55 9.49 -9.34
C VAL A 144 -2.30 8.76 -10.44
N LEU A 145 -3.61 8.75 -10.35
CA LEU A 145 -4.49 8.18 -11.36
C LEU A 145 -4.23 8.87 -12.72
N ASN A 146 -3.91 8.06 -13.73
CA ASN A 146 -3.51 8.51 -15.07
C ASN A 146 -4.53 8.11 -16.16
N SER A 147 -5.66 7.50 -15.77
CA SER A 147 -6.77 7.20 -16.67
C SER A 147 -8.11 7.27 -15.94
N VAL A 148 -9.21 7.33 -16.70
CA VAL A 148 -10.54 7.03 -16.15
C VAL A 148 -10.56 5.56 -15.70
N VAL A 149 -11.28 5.26 -14.62
CA VAL A 149 -11.51 3.88 -14.18
C VAL A 149 -12.43 3.20 -15.19
N ALA A 150 -11.90 2.21 -15.90
CA ALA A 150 -12.67 1.41 -16.82
C ALA A 150 -13.27 0.20 -16.08
N GLN A 151 -14.51 -0.15 -16.42
CA GLN A 151 -15.10 -1.43 -16.04
C GLN A 151 -14.83 -2.43 -17.17
N ASP A 152 -14.44 -3.64 -16.81
CA ASP A 152 -14.32 -4.74 -17.75
C ASP A 152 -15.74 -5.18 -18.11
N GLU A 153 -16.28 -4.59 -19.17
CA GLU A 153 -17.58 -4.98 -19.72
C GLU A 153 -17.48 -6.44 -20.19
N ALA A 154 -18.36 -7.30 -19.65
CA ALA A 154 -18.42 -8.69 -20.05
C ALA A 154 -18.54 -8.77 -21.59
N PRO A 155 -17.82 -9.68 -22.26
CA PRO A 155 -17.92 -9.81 -23.71
C PRO A 155 -19.39 -9.93 -24.09
N ALA A 156 -19.87 -9.05 -24.97
CA ALA A 156 -21.23 -9.14 -25.49
C ALA A 156 -21.45 -10.57 -26.01
N PRO A 157 -22.57 -11.23 -25.68
CA PRO A 157 -22.86 -12.56 -26.21
C PRO A 157 -22.78 -12.46 -27.74
N ALA A 158 -21.96 -13.32 -28.34
CA ALA A 158 -21.85 -13.39 -29.79
C ALA A 158 -23.26 -13.52 -30.39
N PRO A 159 -23.60 -12.82 -31.48
CA PRO A 159 -24.88 -12.98 -32.13
C PRO A 159 -25.04 -14.46 -32.46
N ALA A 160 -26.09 -15.08 -31.93
CA ALA A 160 -26.43 -16.45 -32.28
C ALA A 160 -26.65 -16.47 -33.80
N ASP A 161 -25.81 -17.23 -34.51
CA ASP A 161 -26.00 -17.50 -35.93
C ASP A 161 -27.45 -17.95 -36.13
N GLU A 162 -28.25 -17.10 -36.79
CA GLU A 162 -29.57 -17.47 -37.26
C GLU A 162 -29.41 -18.66 -38.20
N VAL A 163 -29.80 -19.85 -37.72
CA VAL A 163 -29.89 -21.06 -38.53
C VAL A 163 -30.82 -20.76 -39.71
N PRO A 164 -30.36 -20.86 -40.97
CA PRO A 164 -31.23 -20.63 -42.12
C PRO A 164 -32.29 -21.73 -42.15
N VAL A 165 -33.56 -21.30 -42.07
CA VAL A 165 -34.73 -22.16 -42.25
C VAL A 165 -34.63 -22.80 -43.65
N GLN A 166 -34.55 -24.13 -43.69
CA GLN A 166 -34.56 -24.90 -44.94
C GLN A 166 -35.96 -24.81 -45.57
N THR A 167 -36.04 -24.19 -46.76
CA THR A 167 -37.23 -24.22 -47.61
C THR A 167 -37.20 -25.51 -48.43
N THR A 168 -37.98 -26.51 -48.04
CA THR A 168 -38.31 -27.66 -48.90
C THR A 168 -39.45 -27.29 -49.85
N LEU A 169 -39.20 -27.44 -51.16
CA LEU A 169 -40.18 -27.48 -52.24
C LEU A 169 -40.62 -28.93 -52.50
#